data_AF-A0A5E6NL55-F1
#
_entry.id   AF-A0A5E6NL55-F1
#
_cell.length_a   1.000
_cell.length_b   1.000
_cell.length_c   1.000
_cell.angle_alpha   90.00
_cell.angle_beta   90.00
_cell.angle_gamma   90.00
#
_symmetry.space_group_name_H-M   'P 1'
#
loop_
_entity.id
_entity.type
_entity.pdbx_description
1 polymer ?
#
loop_
_entity_poly.entity_id
_entity_poly.type
_entity_poly.pdbx_seq_one_letter_code
_entity_poly.pdbx_strand_id
1 'polypeptide(L)'
;MVNQLRINTKNSFHRYDVTLLLNGLPLVQIELKSLQISPRRAMQQIIKYKNDEGNGYINTLLCFMQLFIVSNHTKTWYFANNNIQHFDFDADEKFLPIYTYADKQNQKITNLVEFSEVFLSKCKLAEMINRYMVLVQSEQKLMMMRPYQIYAVEAIVECINDNRGNGYIWHTTGSGKTLTSFKASTLLKENENIHKVCLWWIEKTLTAKRVKNLTNFKKIA
;
A
#
# COMPACT_ATOMS: atom_id res chain seq x y z
N MET A 1 -11.54 16.61 -2.32
CA MET A 1 -11.95 15.49 -3.21
C MET A 1 -12.24 16.08 -4.58
N VAL A 2 -11.77 15.46 -5.66
CA VAL A 2 -12.12 15.83 -7.03
C VAL A 2 -12.87 14.66 -7.66
N ASN A 3 -14.04 14.92 -8.23
CA ASN A 3 -14.88 13.92 -8.85
C ASN A 3 -14.82 14.05 -10.37
N GLN A 4 -14.80 12.91 -11.07
CA GLN A 4 -14.90 12.82 -12.52
C GLN A 4 -13.84 13.67 -13.25
N LEU A 5 -12.60 13.65 -12.76
CA LEU A 5 -11.50 14.39 -13.37
C LEU A 5 -11.30 13.92 -14.80
N ARG A 6 -11.38 14.85 -15.75
CA ARG A 6 -11.05 14.60 -17.15
C ARG A 6 -9.71 15.22 -17.47
N ILE A 7 -8.75 14.38 -17.87
CA ILE A 7 -7.52 14.86 -18.48
C ILE A 7 -7.60 14.50 -19.95
N ASN A 8 -7.82 15.53 -20.75
CA ASN A 8 -7.85 15.42 -22.19
C ASN A 8 -6.51 15.94 -22.71
N THR A 9 -5.63 15.04 -23.15
CA THR A 9 -4.49 15.42 -24.00
C THR A 9 -4.83 15.15 -25.45
N LYS A 10 -3.93 15.49 -26.38
CA LYS A 10 -4.19 15.32 -27.83
C LYS A 10 -4.62 13.89 -28.20
N ASN A 11 -4.13 12.88 -27.47
CA ASN A 11 -4.36 11.45 -27.75
C ASN A 11 -5.00 10.66 -26.59
N SER A 12 -5.28 11.29 -25.44
CA SER A 12 -5.83 10.60 -24.26
C SER A 12 -7.06 11.33 -23.70
N PHE A 13 -8.14 10.58 -23.51
CA PHE A 13 -9.42 11.05 -22.95
C PHE A 13 -9.80 10.19 -21.74
N HIS A 14 -9.11 10.38 -20.62
CA HIS A 14 -9.39 9.62 -19.40
C HIS A 14 -10.39 10.33 -18.50
N ARG A 15 -11.37 9.56 -17.99
CA ARG A 15 -12.27 9.98 -16.92
C ARG A 15 -11.92 9.16 -15.68
N TYR A 16 -11.41 9.83 -14.67
CA TYR A 16 -11.13 9.23 -13.37
C TYR A 16 -12.33 9.45 -12.46
N ASP A 17 -12.89 8.39 -11.87
CA ASP A 17 -14.15 8.51 -11.13
C ASP A 17 -14.01 9.39 -9.89
N VAL A 18 -13.07 9.08 -9.00
CA VAL A 18 -12.79 9.89 -7.81
C VAL A 18 -11.29 9.96 -7.54
N THR A 19 -10.79 11.17 -7.32
CA THR A 19 -9.41 11.41 -6.88
C THR A 19 -9.41 12.07 -5.49
N LEU A 20 -8.68 11.48 -4.54
CA LEU A 20 -8.50 12.04 -3.21
C LEU A 20 -7.17 12.79 -3.14
N LEU A 21 -7.25 14.01 -2.61
CA LEU A 21 -6.13 14.91 -2.46
C LEU A 21 -5.79 15.02 -0.98
N LEU A 22 -4.53 14.79 -0.62
CA LEU A 22 -4.00 15.04 0.71
C LEU A 22 -3.08 16.25 0.62
N ASN A 23 -3.41 17.32 1.36
CA ASN A 23 -2.70 18.60 1.30
C ASN A 23 -2.55 19.16 -0.13
N GLY A 24 -3.56 18.96 -0.98
CA GLY A 24 -3.54 19.40 -2.39
C GLY A 24 -2.81 18.48 -3.36
N LEU A 25 -2.11 17.45 -2.88
CA LEU A 25 -1.46 16.45 -3.73
C LEU A 25 -2.40 15.28 -4.03
N PRO A 26 -2.55 14.87 -5.30
CA PRO A 26 -3.46 13.79 -5.65
C PRO A 26 -2.74 12.44 -5.40
N LEU A 27 -3.10 11.75 -4.31
CA LEU A 27 -2.40 10.55 -3.85
C LEU A 27 -3.19 9.25 -4.09
N VAL A 28 -4.51 9.35 -4.17
CA VAL A 28 -5.38 8.17 -4.30
C VAL A 28 -6.35 8.36 -5.45
N GLN A 29 -6.40 7.37 -6.32
CA GLN A 29 -7.38 7.29 -7.38
C GLN A 29 -8.31 6.10 -7.15
N ILE A 30 -9.60 6.36 -7.15
CA ILE A 30 -10.66 5.37 -6.98
C ILE A 30 -11.38 5.22 -8.33
N GLU A 31 -11.45 3.99 -8.80
CA GLU A 31 -12.16 3.58 -10.01
C GLU A 31 -13.39 2.76 -9.61
N LEU A 32 -14.56 3.19 -10.07
CA LEU A 32 -15.86 2.60 -9.76
C LEU A 32 -16.44 1.93 -10.99
N LYS A 33 -17.02 0.75 -10.79
CA LYS A 33 -17.41 -0.10 -11.90
C LYS A 33 -18.74 -0.79 -11.68
N SER A 34 -19.50 -0.95 -12.77
CA SER A 34 -20.86 -1.50 -12.74
C SER A 34 -20.94 -3.03 -12.79
N LEU A 35 -19.92 -3.70 -13.36
CA LEU A 35 -19.94 -5.15 -13.60
C LEU A 35 -18.98 -5.92 -12.70
N GLN A 36 -19.08 -7.26 -12.74
CA GLN A 36 -18.10 -8.13 -12.11
C GLN A 36 -16.71 -7.88 -12.70
N ILE A 37 -15.76 -7.55 -11.82
CA ILE A 37 -14.37 -7.27 -12.20
C ILE A 37 -13.46 -8.22 -11.48
N SER A 38 -12.49 -8.74 -12.23
CA SER A 38 -11.36 -9.41 -11.64
C SER A 38 -10.30 -8.39 -11.22
N PRO A 39 -9.56 -8.64 -10.13
CA PRO A 39 -8.39 -7.85 -9.75
C PRO A 39 -7.45 -7.57 -10.93
N ARG A 40 -7.28 -8.56 -11.81
CA ARG A 40 -6.48 -8.46 -13.03
C ARG A 40 -7.00 -7.36 -13.97
N ARG A 41 -8.30 -7.36 -14.30
CA ARG A 41 -8.89 -6.35 -15.19
C ARG A 41 -8.78 -4.95 -14.59
N ALA A 42 -8.99 -4.82 -13.29
CA ALA A 42 -8.79 -3.58 -12.56
C ALA A 42 -7.37 -3.03 -12.74
N MET A 43 -6.36 -3.88 -12.56
CA MET A 43 -4.96 -3.48 -12.71
C MET A 43 -4.56 -3.21 -14.17
N GLN A 44 -5.01 -4.05 -15.11
CA GLN A 44 -4.77 -3.86 -16.54
C GLN A 44 -5.26 -2.52 -17.05
N GLN A 45 -6.42 -2.05 -16.58
CA GLN A 45 -6.93 -0.75 -16.97
C GLN A 45 -6.03 0.40 -16.50
N ILE A 46 -5.56 0.35 -15.25
CA ILE A 46 -4.64 1.36 -14.72
C ILE A 46 -3.29 1.33 -15.46
N ILE A 47 -2.77 0.14 -15.77
CA ILE A 47 -1.54 0.00 -16.57
C ILE A 47 -1.72 0.63 -17.96
N LYS A 48 -2.86 0.38 -18.60
CA LYS A 48 -3.20 1.01 -19.89
C LYS A 48 -3.14 2.54 -19.78
N TYR A 49 -3.78 3.13 -18.79
CA TYR A 49 -3.76 4.59 -18.59
C TYR A 49 -2.35 5.15 -18.35
N LYS A 50 -1.48 4.39 -17.70
CA LYS A 50 -0.08 4.80 -17.49
C LYS A 50 0.79 4.68 -18.76
N ASN A 51 0.39 3.85 -19.72
CA ASN A 51 1.11 3.62 -20.97
C ASN A 51 0.59 4.47 -22.13
N ASP A 52 -0.63 5.01 -22.03
CA ASP A 52 -1.21 5.84 -23.07
C ASP A 52 -0.35 7.10 -23.31
N GLU A 53 -0.14 7.46 -24.57
CA GLU A 53 0.67 8.61 -24.95
C GLU A 53 0.06 9.92 -24.41
N GLY A 54 0.91 10.74 -23.79
CA GLY A 54 0.46 11.98 -23.17
C GLY A 54 -0.40 11.76 -21.93
N ASN A 55 -0.26 10.64 -21.22
CA ASN A 55 -0.93 10.45 -19.95
C ASN A 55 -0.45 11.46 -18.89
N GLY A 56 -1.32 11.76 -17.93
CA GLY A 56 -1.03 12.71 -16.86
C GLY A 56 -0.03 12.20 -15.82
N TYR A 57 0.22 10.89 -15.71
CA TYR A 57 0.99 10.29 -14.61
C TYR A 57 2.49 10.59 -14.64
N ILE A 58 3.01 11.13 -15.75
CA ILE A 58 4.44 11.44 -15.90
C ILE A 58 4.70 12.94 -15.65
N ASN A 59 4.00 13.81 -16.37
CA ASN A 59 4.34 15.23 -16.47
C ASN A 59 3.33 16.18 -15.78
N THR A 60 2.45 15.65 -14.93
CA THR A 60 1.47 16.46 -14.19
C THR A 60 1.48 16.09 -12.71
N LEU A 61 0.66 16.77 -11.90
CA LEU A 61 0.49 16.43 -10.47
C LEU A 61 0.05 14.97 -10.25
N LEU A 62 -0.49 14.27 -11.24
CA LEU A 62 -0.81 12.84 -11.12
C LEU A 62 0.43 11.95 -10.93
N CYS A 63 1.66 12.45 -11.12
CA CYS A 63 2.88 11.72 -10.78
C CYS A 63 2.99 11.39 -9.28
N PHE A 64 2.26 12.12 -8.42
CA PHE A 64 2.19 11.87 -6.98
C PHE A 64 1.22 10.73 -6.60
N MET A 65 0.55 10.09 -7.55
CA MET A 65 -0.33 8.96 -7.25
C MET A 65 0.42 7.85 -6.52
N GLN A 66 -0.11 7.42 -5.38
CA GLN A 66 0.48 6.37 -4.56
C GLN A 66 -0.40 5.13 -4.49
N LEU A 67 -1.72 5.30 -4.49
CA LEU A 67 -2.66 4.21 -4.26
C LEU A 67 -3.77 4.21 -5.31
N PHE A 68 -4.02 3.03 -5.88
CA PHE A 68 -5.20 2.78 -6.70
C PHE A 68 -6.18 1.93 -5.91
N ILE A 69 -7.46 2.30 -5.97
CA ILE A 69 -8.56 1.57 -5.39
C ILE A 69 -9.55 1.28 -6.50
N VAL A 70 -9.98 0.03 -6.64
CA VAL A 70 -10.96 -0.37 -7.64
C VAL A 70 -12.08 -1.11 -6.96
N SER A 71 -13.32 -0.69 -7.21
CA SER A 71 -14.49 -1.29 -6.60
C SER A 71 -15.64 -1.46 -7.57
N ASN A 72 -16.38 -2.56 -7.40
CA ASN A 72 -17.69 -2.75 -8.02
C ASN A 72 -18.82 -2.75 -6.99
N HIS A 73 -18.68 -1.93 -5.95
CA HIS A 73 -19.55 -1.84 -4.77
C HIS A 73 -19.49 -3.05 -3.82
N THR A 74 -19.54 -4.27 -4.34
CA THR A 74 -19.53 -5.50 -3.53
C THR A 74 -18.12 -5.98 -3.17
N LYS A 75 -17.15 -5.75 -4.07
CA LYS A 75 -15.75 -6.09 -3.90
C LYS A 75 -14.89 -4.88 -4.16
N THR A 76 -13.96 -4.65 -3.24
CA THR A 76 -13.02 -3.54 -3.26
C THR A 76 -11.61 -4.07 -3.15
N TRP A 77 -10.76 -3.61 -4.04
CA TRP A 77 -9.34 -3.94 -4.10
C TRP A 77 -8.51 -2.68 -4.09
N TYR A 78 -7.31 -2.78 -3.54
CA TYR A 78 -6.35 -1.69 -3.58
C TYR A 78 -4.95 -2.20 -3.84
N PHE A 79 -4.13 -1.37 -4.47
CA PHE A 79 -2.73 -1.66 -4.75
C PHE A 79 -1.90 -0.38 -4.86
N ALA A 80 -0.62 -0.49 -4.51
CA ALA A 80 0.32 0.62 -4.62
C ALA A 80 0.68 0.90 -6.08
N ASN A 81 0.78 2.18 -6.44
CA ASN A 81 1.27 2.63 -7.73
C ASN A 81 2.76 2.28 -7.88
N ASN A 82 3.07 1.43 -8.86
CA ASN A 82 4.42 0.96 -9.15
C ASN A 82 4.78 1.17 -10.62
N ASN A 83 6.06 1.02 -10.96
CA ASN A 83 6.51 0.95 -12.35
C ASN A 83 5.88 -0.27 -13.05
N ILE A 84 5.63 -0.15 -14.36
CA ILE A 84 4.95 -1.19 -15.15
C ILE A 84 5.66 -2.54 -15.07
N GLN A 85 7.00 -2.53 -15.01
CA GLN A 85 7.83 -3.73 -14.80
C GLN A 85 7.51 -4.53 -13.52
N HIS A 86 6.86 -3.92 -12.52
CA HIS A 86 6.45 -4.60 -11.28
C HIS A 86 5.01 -5.10 -11.32
N PHE A 87 4.32 -4.88 -12.43
CA PHE A 87 3.00 -5.43 -12.71
C PHE A 87 3.05 -6.62 -13.66
N ASP A 88 4.22 -7.28 -13.77
CA ASP A 88 4.37 -8.45 -14.63
C ASP A 88 3.44 -9.58 -14.16
N PHE A 89 2.47 -9.89 -15.01
CA PHE A 89 1.46 -10.90 -14.73
C PHE A 89 2.10 -12.26 -15.00
N ASP A 90 2.66 -12.89 -13.98
CA ASP A 90 3.09 -14.29 -14.12
C ASP A 90 1.88 -15.13 -14.55
N ALA A 91 2.08 -16.10 -15.45
CA ALA A 91 1.03 -16.88 -16.10
C ALA A 91 0.15 -17.63 -15.09
N ASP A 92 0.68 -17.86 -13.88
CA ASP A 92 0.03 -18.54 -12.77
C ASP A 92 -0.78 -17.61 -11.84
N GLU A 93 -0.79 -16.29 -12.04
CA GLU A 93 -1.52 -15.29 -11.22
C GLU A 93 -1.21 -15.30 -9.70
N LYS A 94 -0.20 -16.06 -9.25
CA LYS A 94 0.04 -16.36 -7.81
C LYS A 94 0.44 -15.16 -6.95
N PHE A 95 0.86 -14.03 -7.53
CA PHE A 95 1.45 -12.91 -6.77
C PHE A 95 1.08 -11.52 -7.27
N LEU A 96 -0.18 -11.29 -7.66
CA LEU A 96 -0.64 -9.92 -7.92
C LEU A 96 -0.53 -9.08 -6.62
N PRO A 97 0.09 -7.88 -6.66
CA PRO A 97 0.22 -7.00 -5.49
C PRO A 97 -1.09 -6.26 -5.18
N ILE A 98 -2.21 -6.99 -5.25
CA ILE A 98 -3.57 -6.48 -5.06
C ILE A 98 -4.10 -7.04 -3.75
N TYR A 99 -4.64 -6.15 -2.93
CA TYR A 99 -5.11 -6.47 -1.59
C TYR A 99 -6.59 -6.20 -1.44
N THR A 100 -7.20 -6.96 -0.55
CA THR A 100 -8.51 -6.67 0.03
C THR A 100 -8.27 -6.33 1.49
N TYR A 101 -8.97 -5.32 2.00
CA TYR A 101 -8.81 -4.93 3.40
C TYR A 101 -9.43 -5.99 4.32
N ALA A 102 -9.01 -6.00 5.57
CA ALA A 102 -9.51 -6.95 6.55
C ALA A 102 -9.48 -6.33 7.94
N ASP A 103 -10.36 -6.80 8.81
CA ASP A 103 -10.35 -6.43 10.22
C ASP A 103 -9.24 -7.13 11.02
N LYS A 104 -9.19 -6.86 12.33
CA LYS A 104 -8.20 -7.44 13.26
C LYS A 104 -8.32 -8.96 13.38
N GLN A 105 -9.49 -9.53 13.08
CA GLN A 105 -9.76 -10.97 13.05
C GLN A 105 -9.49 -11.58 11.66
N ASN A 106 -8.88 -10.82 10.75
CA ASN A 106 -8.61 -11.18 9.36
C ASN A 106 -9.86 -11.48 8.52
N GLN A 107 -11.04 -11.02 8.95
CA GLN A 107 -12.25 -11.08 8.13
C GLN A 107 -12.19 -9.99 7.07
N LYS A 108 -12.47 -10.37 5.81
CA LYS A 108 -12.32 -9.47 4.67
C LYS A 108 -13.43 -8.43 4.65
N ILE A 109 -13.05 -7.18 4.49
CA ILE A 109 -13.96 -6.05 4.27
C ILE A 109 -13.95 -5.76 2.77
N THR A 110 -14.97 -6.26 2.06
CA THR A 110 -15.04 -6.19 0.59
C THR A 110 -15.99 -5.11 0.10
N ASN A 111 -17.07 -4.85 0.85
CA ASN A 111 -18.07 -3.86 0.47
C ASN A 111 -17.47 -2.45 0.48
N LEU A 112 -17.79 -1.65 -0.54
CA LEU A 112 -17.25 -0.30 -0.70
C LEU A 112 -17.63 0.64 0.45
N VAL A 113 -18.85 0.53 0.98
CA VAL A 113 -19.35 1.38 2.06
C VAL A 113 -18.53 1.11 3.32
N GLU A 114 -18.49 -0.13 3.78
CA GLU A 114 -17.70 -0.55 4.95
C GLU A 114 -16.20 -0.21 4.76
N PHE A 115 -15.65 -0.49 3.58
CA PHE A 115 -14.27 -0.14 3.25
C PHE A 115 -14.04 1.38 3.35
N SER A 116 -14.97 2.20 2.89
CA SER A 116 -14.83 3.66 2.93
C SER A 116 -14.80 4.19 4.36
N GLU A 117 -15.58 3.62 5.26
CA GLU A 117 -15.62 4.00 6.68
C GLU A 117 -14.29 3.67 7.38
N VAL A 118 -13.78 2.46 7.15
CA VAL A 118 -12.59 1.97 7.88
C VAL A 118 -11.27 2.36 7.23
N PHE A 119 -11.22 2.62 5.92
CA PHE A 119 -9.97 2.88 5.19
C PHE A 119 -9.88 4.31 4.65
N LEU A 120 -10.98 4.87 4.14
CA LEU A 120 -10.99 6.19 3.48
C LEU A 120 -11.29 7.36 4.41
N SER A 121 -11.55 7.10 5.69
CA SER A 121 -11.63 8.17 6.69
C SER A 121 -10.34 8.98 6.72
N LYS A 122 -10.46 10.31 6.84
CA LYS A 122 -9.36 11.27 6.61
C LYS A 122 -8.08 10.88 7.35
N CYS A 123 -8.18 10.62 8.65
CA CYS A 123 -7.02 10.28 9.48
C CYS A 123 -6.48 8.90 9.15
N LYS A 124 -7.35 7.90 8.91
CA LYS A 124 -6.88 6.55 8.60
C LYS A 124 -6.21 6.49 7.24
N LEU A 125 -6.74 7.16 6.22
CA LEU A 125 -6.10 7.19 4.90
C LEU A 125 -4.70 7.84 4.96
N ALA A 126 -4.59 8.97 5.65
CA ALA A 126 -3.30 9.64 5.85
C ALA A 126 -2.30 8.75 6.61
N GLU A 127 -2.78 8.02 7.64
CA GLU A 127 -1.99 7.05 8.37
C GLU A 127 -1.54 5.88 7.48
N MET A 128 -2.45 5.28 6.73
CA MET A 128 -2.17 4.17 5.80
C MET A 128 -1.07 4.54 4.81
N ILE A 129 -1.16 5.73 4.23
CA ILE A 129 -0.18 6.24 3.27
C ILE A 129 1.17 6.53 3.94
N ASN A 130 1.18 7.37 4.98
CA ASN A 130 2.43 7.86 5.58
C ASN A 130 3.14 6.77 6.41
N ARG A 131 2.36 6.02 7.21
CA ARG A 131 2.88 5.05 8.16
C ARG A 131 2.91 3.62 7.66
N TYR A 132 2.16 3.23 6.62
CA TYR A 132 2.08 1.81 6.24
C TYR A 132 2.37 1.54 4.76
N MET A 133 2.77 2.55 4.00
CA MET A 133 3.48 2.35 2.74
C MET A 133 4.99 2.31 2.97
N VAL A 134 5.65 1.52 2.13
CA VAL A 134 7.07 1.22 2.23
C VAL A 134 7.68 1.21 0.83
N LEU A 135 8.68 2.07 0.61
CA LEU A 135 9.47 2.07 -0.61
C LEU A 135 10.66 1.12 -0.47
N VAL A 136 10.67 0.05 -1.26
CA VAL A 136 11.80 -0.88 -1.38
C VAL A 136 12.79 -0.30 -2.38
N GLN A 137 13.74 0.53 -1.93
CA GLN A 137 14.59 1.31 -2.84
C GLN A 137 15.44 0.45 -3.77
N SER A 138 15.90 -0.72 -3.31
CA SER A 138 16.65 -1.69 -4.13
C SER A 138 15.88 -2.23 -5.33
N GLU A 139 14.55 -2.26 -5.22
CA GLU A 139 13.64 -2.76 -6.25
C GLU A 139 12.87 -1.62 -6.92
N GLN A 140 13.06 -0.37 -6.48
CA GLN A 140 12.23 0.79 -6.85
C GLN A 140 10.72 0.49 -6.77
N LYS A 141 10.35 -0.29 -5.74
CA LYS A 141 9.00 -0.84 -5.59
C LYS A 141 8.31 -0.27 -4.37
N LEU A 142 7.17 0.36 -4.58
CA LEU A 142 6.28 0.84 -3.55
C LEU A 142 5.35 -0.30 -3.09
N MET A 143 5.32 -0.58 -1.80
CA MET A 143 4.48 -1.62 -1.22
C MET A 143 3.59 -1.02 -0.14
N MET A 144 2.32 -1.42 -0.10
CA MET A 144 1.46 -1.18 1.06
C MET A 144 1.47 -2.41 1.95
N MET A 145 1.61 -2.23 3.25
CA MET A 145 1.49 -3.32 4.21
C MET A 145 0.09 -3.93 4.19
N ARG A 146 0.03 -5.25 4.36
CA ARG A 146 -1.23 -6.00 4.48
C ARG A 146 -1.88 -5.73 5.84
N PRO A 147 -3.21 -5.82 5.97
CA PRO A 147 -3.91 -5.49 7.23
C PRO A 147 -3.33 -6.19 8.46
N TYR A 148 -3.09 -7.50 8.41
CA TYR A 148 -2.47 -8.22 9.54
C TYR A 148 -1.08 -7.71 9.93
N GLN A 149 -0.28 -7.24 8.96
CA GLN A 149 1.03 -6.66 9.25
C GLN A 149 0.87 -5.32 9.97
N ILE A 150 -0.13 -4.54 9.57
CA ILE A 150 -0.46 -3.25 10.20
C ILE A 150 -0.91 -3.51 11.64
N TYR A 151 -1.85 -4.42 11.86
CA TYR A 151 -2.34 -4.75 13.20
C TYR A 151 -1.24 -5.34 14.09
N ALA A 152 -0.32 -6.14 13.53
CA ALA A 152 0.85 -6.61 14.27
C ALA A 152 1.76 -5.45 14.71
N VAL A 153 2.00 -4.46 13.84
CA VAL A 153 2.78 -3.27 14.18
C VAL A 153 2.07 -2.41 15.22
N GLU A 154 0.77 -2.15 15.05
CA GLU A 154 -0.06 -1.41 16.02
C GLU A 154 -0.01 -2.09 17.41
N ALA A 155 -0.17 -3.42 17.47
CA ALA A 155 -0.12 -4.18 18.71
C ALA A 155 1.27 -4.13 19.39
N ILE A 156 2.36 -4.13 18.62
CA ILE A 156 3.72 -3.96 19.17
C ILE A 156 3.87 -2.57 19.79
N VAL A 157 3.43 -1.52 19.08
CA VAL A 157 3.52 -0.13 19.57
C VAL A 157 2.66 0.07 20.83
N GLU A 158 1.45 -0.47 20.83
CA GLU A 158 0.53 -0.44 21.98
C GLU A 158 1.12 -1.19 23.18
N CYS A 159 1.67 -2.40 22.98
CA CYS A 159 2.30 -3.18 24.04
C CYS A 159 3.44 -2.41 24.75
N ILE A 160 4.23 -1.67 23.96
CA ILE A 160 5.34 -0.85 24.49
C ILE A 160 4.80 0.38 25.23
N ASN A 161 3.82 1.08 24.65
CA ASN A 161 3.21 2.27 25.27
C ASN A 161 2.51 1.93 26.60
N ASP A 162 1.87 0.77 26.68
CA ASP A 162 1.19 0.28 27.89
C ASP A 162 2.18 -0.35 28.89
N ASN A 163 3.46 -0.43 28.55
CA ASN A 163 4.50 -1.11 29.34
C ASN A 163 4.12 -2.55 29.74
N ARG A 164 3.49 -3.30 28.81
CA ARG A 164 3.04 -4.69 29.02
C ARG A 164 4.18 -5.72 29.00
N GLY A 165 5.40 -5.29 28.74
CA GLY A 165 6.59 -6.15 28.70
C GLY A 165 6.75 -6.87 27.36
N ASN A 166 6.93 -8.19 27.40
CA ASN A 166 7.31 -8.99 26.23
C ASN A 166 6.08 -9.51 25.47
N GLY A 167 6.25 -9.76 24.17
CA GLY A 167 5.22 -10.37 23.32
C GLY A 167 5.82 -11.03 22.08
N TYR A 168 4.99 -11.77 21.35
CA TYR A 168 5.36 -12.39 20.08
C TYR A 168 4.28 -12.17 19.02
N ILE A 169 4.70 -12.07 17.77
CA ILE A 169 3.81 -12.05 16.60
C ILE A 169 4.04 -13.33 15.83
N TRP A 170 2.97 -14.13 15.64
CA TRP A 170 3.04 -15.35 14.86
C TRP A 170 2.50 -15.14 13.45
N HIS A 171 3.42 -15.16 12.48
CA HIS A 171 3.13 -15.05 11.05
C HIS A 171 3.67 -16.27 10.29
N THR A 172 2.90 -16.81 9.35
CA THR A 172 3.31 -17.93 8.49
C THR A 172 4.55 -17.57 7.63
N THR A 173 5.27 -18.58 7.12
CA THR A 173 6.44 -18.35 6.24
C THR A 173 6.01 -17.69 4.92
N GLY A 174 6.77 -16.71 4.45
CA GLY A 174 6.45 -15.95 3.23
C GLY A 174 5.41 -14.82 3.38
N SER A 175 4.78 -14.65 4.55
CA SER A 175 3.76 -13.60 4.79
C SER A 175 4.31 -12.17 4.94
N GLY A 176 5.63 -11.97 4.88
CA GLY A 176 6.26 -10.65 5.04
C GLY A 176 6.59 -10.28 6.49
N LYS A 177 7.00 -11.26 7.32
CA LYS A 177 7.55 -11.03 8.67
C LYS A 177 8.62 -9.95 8.71
N THR A 178 9.59 -10.02 7.79
CA THR A 178 10.72 -9.09 7.73
C THR A 178 10.27 -7.65 7.48
N LEU A 179 9.31 -7.43 6.58
CA LEU A 179 8.72 -6.11 6.34
C LEU A 179 8.01 -5.59 7.59
N THR A 180 7.30 -6.47 8.29
CA THR A 180 6.56 -6.15 9.53
C THR A 180 7.52 -5.71 10.63
N SER A 181 8.55 -6.51 10.92
CA SER A 181 9.53 -6.20 11.98
C SER A 181 10.34 -4.95 11.66
N PHE A 182 10.72 -4.77 10.40
CA PHE A 182 11.39 -3.55 9.96
C PHE A 182 10.50 -2.32 10.18
N LYS A 183 9.24 -2.35 9.73
CA LYS A 183 8.37 -1.20 9.88
C LYS A 183 8.09 -0.87 11.35
N ALA A 184 7.83 -1.88 12.19
CA ALA A 184 7.72 -1.70 13.63
C ALA A 184 8.94 -0.96 14.18
N SER A 185 10.16 -1.41 13.84
CA SER A 185 11.39 -0.77 14.33
C SER A 185 11.52 0.69 13.91
N THR A 186 11.13 1.02 12.67
CA THR A 186 11.21 2.41 12.19
C THR A 186 10.23 3.33 12.90
N LEU A 187 9.01 2.86 13.19
CA LEU A 187 8.03 3.63 13.93
C LEU A 187 8.41 3.79 15.41
N LEU A 188 8.98 2.74 16.02
CA LEU A 188 9.48 2.82 17.39
C LEU A 188 10.68 3.74 17.54
N LYS A 189 11.52 3.85 16.50
CA LYS A 189 12.64 4.81 16.48
C LYS A 189 12.15 6.27 16.50
N GLU A 190 10.93 6.55 16.03
CA GLU A 190 10.32 7.89 16.09
C GLU A 190 9.71 8.21 17.47
N ASN A 191 9.67 7.25 18.40
CA ASN A 191 9.16 7.46 19.76
C ASN A 191 10.28 7.97 20.67
N GLU A 192 10.14 9.21 21.17
CA GLU A 192 11.12 9.88 22.04
C GLU A 192 11.35 9.14 23.36
N ASN A 193 10.40 8.34 23.82
CA ASN A 193 10.53 7.53 25.04
C ASN A 193 11.38 6.27 24.84
N ILE A 194 11.76 5.94 23.61
CA ILE A 194 12.54 4.75 23.28
C ILE A 194 13.99 5.15 22.97
N HIS A 195 14.90 4.84 23.89
CA HIS A 195 16.31 5.16 23.74
C HIS A 195 17.00 4.35 22.62
N LYS A 196 16.67 3.07 22.47
CA LYS A 196 17.31 2.19 21.48
C LYS A 196 16.39 1.09 21.00
N VAL A 197 16.39 0.85 19.69
CA VAL A 197 15.73 -0.29 19.04
C VAL A 197 16.80 -1.20 18.46
N CYS A 198 16.77 -2.48 18.83
CA CYS A 198 17.71 -3.50 18.34
C CYS A 198 16.95 -4.56 17.53
N LEU A 199 17.30 -4.74 16.27
CA LEU A 199 16.80 -5.83 15.43
C LEU A 199 17.87 -6.92 15.30
N TRP A 200 17.45 -8.16 15.54
CA TRP A 200 18.30 -9.34 15.45
C TRP A 200 17.76 -10.30 14.41
N TRP A 201 18.65 -10.94 13.67
CA TRP A 201 18.30 -11.95 12.67
C TRP A 201 19.33 -13.07 12.64
N ILE A 202 18.91 -14.27 12.22
CA ILE A 202 19.80 -15.41 12.06
C ILE A 202 20.24 -15.50 10.59
N GLU A 203 21.56 -15.48 10.38
CA GLU A 203 22.21 -15.32 9.06
C GLU A 203 21.93 -16.47 8.07
N LYS A 204 21.46 -17.63 8.52
CA LYS A 204 21.17 -18.80 7.66
C LYS A 204 20.13 -18.54 6.55
N THR A 205 19.38 -17.44 6.61
CA THR A 205 18.32 -17.09 5.64
C THR A 205 18.52 -15.76 4.91
N LEU A 206 19.66 -15.10 5.12
CA LEU A 206 19.95 -13.75 4.60
C LEU A 206 21.17 -13.79 3.71
N THR A 207 20.96 -13.82 2.40
CA THR A 207 22.00 -13.37 1.45
C THR A 207 22.27 -11.88 1.70
N ALA A 208 23.51 -11.43 1.55
CA ALA A 208 23.93 -10.02 1.71
C ALA A 208 23.01 -8.99 0.98
N LYS A 209 22.34 -9.44 -0.09
CA LYS A 209 21.31 -8.70 -0.83
C LYS A 209 20.08 -8.33 0.03
N ARG A 210 19.59 -9.23 0.89
CA ARG A 210 18.44 -8.96 1.78
C ARG A 210 18.76 -7.96 2.90
N VAL A 211 19.98 -7.98 3.43
CA VAL A 211 20.44 -7.00 4.43
C VAL A 211 20.54 -5.60 3.82
N LYS A 212 21.10 -5.48 2.61
CA LYS A 212 21.09 -4.21 1.83
C LYS A 212 19.66 -3.71 1.54
N ASN A 213 18.73 -4.62 1.22
CA ASN A 213 17.33 -4.25 0.97
C ASN A 213 16.63 -3.74 2.25
N LEU A 214 17.00 -4.27 3.43
CA LEU A 214 16.46 -3.83 4.72
C LEU A 214 16.92 -2.43 5.11
N THR A 215 18.19 -2.08 4.84
CA THR A 215 18.71 -0.72 5.05
C THR A 215 18.15 0.31 4.05
N ASN A 216 17.46 -0.16 3.00
CA ASN A 216 17.01 0.63 1.85
C ASN A 216 15.50 0.92 1.88
N PHE A 217 14.82 0.64 2.98
CA PHE A 217 13.43 1.04 3.18
C PHE A 217 13.38 2.47 3.72
N LYS A 218 12.99 3.43 2.88
CA LYS A 218 12.81 4.83 3.28
C LYS A 218 11.35 5.16 3.53
N LYS A 219 11.12 6.13 4.41
CA LYS A 219 9.83 6.84 4.53
C LYS A 219 9.57 7.55 3.20
N ILE A 220 8.33 7.52 2.75
CA ILE A 220 7.88 8.33 1.63
C ILE A 220 7.57 9.70 2.23
N ALA A 221 8.23 10.73 1.72
CA ALA A 221 8.24 12.09 2.27
C ALA A 221 6.83 12.62 2.57
#